data_AF-A0A1Q8RXU7-F1
#
_entry.id   AF-A0A1Q8RXU7-F1
#
_cell.length_a   1.000
_cell.length_b   1.000
_cell.length_c   1.000
_cell.angle_alpha   90.00
_cell.angle_beta   90.00
_cell.angle_gamma   90.00
#
_symmetry.space_group_name_H-M   'P 1'
#
loop_
_entity.id
_entity.type
_entity.pdbx_description
1 polymer ?
#
loop_
_entity_poly.entity_id
_entity_poly.type
_entity_poly.pdbx_seq_one_letter_code
_entity_poly.pdbx_strand_id
1 'polypeptide(L)'
;MIYVDVWPMGPPIILVVDPETAGQLINDPTLKRSQAAEELLTPPTDNLDLVRMEGEEWKTWRARFNPSLSNKNVLTLMPGMLEDVKIFCNIVRKRAGTAASGAMFLLWRS
;
A
#
# COMPACT_ATOMS: atom_id res chain seq x y z
N MET A 1 -7.05 -10.20 -19.54
CA MET A 1 -5.91 -10.75 -18.78
C MET A 1 -4.72 -10.86 -19.71
N ILE A 2 -3.50 -10.65 -19.21
CA ILE A 2 -2.25 -10.72 -19.99
C ILE A 2 -1.31 -11.66 -19.25
N TYR A 3 -0.77 -12.65 -19.95
CA TYR A 3 0.24 -13.55 -19.41
C TYR A 3 1.64 -13.00 -19.71
N VAL A 4 2.49 -12.93 -18.69
CA VAL A 4 3.86 -12.44 -18.80
C VAL A 4 4.79 -13.50 -18.23
N ASP A 5 5.60 -14.09 -19.11
CA ASP A 5 6.72 -14.94 -18.69
C ASP A 5 7.95 -14.07 -18.46
N VAL A 6 8.49 -14.11 -17.24
CA VAL A 6 9.64 -13.32 -16.82
C VAL A 6 10.88 -14.18 -16.59
N TRP A 7 10.88 -15.44 -17.01
CA TRP A 7 12.05 -16.32 -16.89
C TRP A 7 13.31 -15.66 -17.50
N PRO A 8 14.47 -15.69 -16.81
CA PRO A 8 14.78 -16.37 -15.54
C PRO A 8 14.62 -15.52 -14.28
N MET A 9 14.00 -14.34 -14.37
CA MET A 9 13.91 -13.40 -13.24
C MET A 9 12.89 -13.82 -12.18
N GLY A 10 11.91 -14.67 -12.52
CA GLY A 10 10.90 -15.11 -11.57
C GLY A 10 9.82 -16.00 -12.18
N PRO A 11 8.78 -16.35 -11.41
CA PRO A 11 7.64 -17.12 -11.90
C PRO A 11 6.78 -16.26 -12.86
N PRO A 12 6.04 -16.89 -13.78
CA PRO A 12 5.15 -16.18 -14.69
C PRO A 12 4.05 -15.43 -13.94
N ILE A 13 3.65 -14.28 -14.47
CA ILE A 13 2.68 -13.36 -13.86
C ILE A 13 1.47 -13.24 -14.79
N ILE A 14 0.26 -13.27 -14.22
CA ILE A 14 -0.97 -12.92 -14.93
C ILE A 14 -1.38 -11.52 -14.49
N LEU A 15 -1.42 -10.59 -15.44
CA LEU A 15 -1.90 -9.24 -15.23
C LEU A 15 -3.39 -9.16 -15.57
N VAL A 16 -4.18 -8.75 -14.59
CA VAL A 16 -5.62 -8.52 -14.75
C VAL A 16 -5.84 -7.02 -14.89
N VAL A 17 -5.97 -6.56 -16.13
CA VAL A 17 -6.13 -5.13 -16.47
C VAL A 17 -7.59 -4.68 -16.51
N ASP A 18 -8.53 -5.62 -16.59
CA ASP A 18 -9.95 -5.34 -16.60
C ASP A 18 -10.49 -5.18 -15.16
N PRO A 19 -11.11 -4.04 -14.79
CA PRO A 19 -11.56 -3.78 -13.43
C PRO A 19 -12.63 -4.75 -12.93
N GLU A 20 -13.55 -5.18 -13.81
CA GLU A 20 -14.62 -6.11 -13.43
C GLU A 20 -14.04 -7.47 -13.06
N THR A 21 -13.20 -8.01 -13.94
CA THR A 21 -12.46 -9.25 -13.72
C THR A 21 -11.59 -9.17 -12.47
N ALA A 22 -10.88 -8.05 -12.26
CA ALA A 22 -10.05 -7.85 -11.07
C ALA A 22 -10.90 -7.86 -9.80
N GLY A 23 -12.05 -7.19 -9.81
CA GLY A 23 -13.00 -7.20 -8.70
C GLY A 23 -13.52 -8.59 -8.38
N GLN A 24 -13.82 -9.41 -9.38
CA GLN A 24 -14.24 -10.80 -9.18
C GLN A 24 -13.13 -11.63 -8.51
N LEU A 25 -11.90 -11.54 -8.99
CA LEU A 25 -10.77 -12.30 -8.45
C LEU A 25 -10.40 -11.88 -7.03
N ILE A 26 -10.41 -10.58 -6.72
CA ILE A 26 -10.08 -10.07 -5.37
C ILE A 26 -11.08 -10.57 -4.32
N ASN A 27 -12.33 -10.79 -4.72
CA ASN A 27 -13.40 -11.24 -3.82
C ASN A 27 -13.63 -12.76 -3.89
N ASP A 28 -12.88 -13.50 -4.71
CA ASP A 28 -13.02 -14.95 -4.84
C ASP A 28 -12.37 -15.65 -3.63
N PRO A 29 -13.16 -16.32 -2.76
CA PRO A 29 -12.62 -16.98 -1.57
C PRO A 29 -11.81 -18.25 -1.89
N THR A 30 -11.86 -18.74 -3.13
CA THR A 30 -11.09 -19.91 -3.58
C THR A 30 -9.66 -19.55 -3.96
N LEU A 31 -9.41 -18.27 -4.27
CA LEU A 31 -8.09 -17.77 -4.59
C LEU A 31 -7.31 -17.45 -3.32
N LYS A 32 -6.17 -18.12 -3.17
CA LYS A 32 -5.23 -17.85 -2.09
C LYS A 32 -4.42 -16.61 -2.36
N ARG A 33 -3.93 -15.97 -1.30
CA ARG A 33 -2.99 -14.86 -1.43
C ARG A 33 -1.68 -15.31 -2.06
N SER A 34 -1.01 -14.36 -2.74
CA SER A 34 0.20 -14.64 -3.51
C SER A 34 1.33 -15.21 -2.64
N GLN A 35 1.92 -16.32 -3.07
CA GLN A 35 3.13 -16.89 -2.45
C GLN A 35 4.30 -15.90 -2.46
N ALA A 36 4.43 -15.06 -3.49
CA ALA A 36 5.49 -14.04 -3.53
C ALA A 36 5.35 -13.04 -2.37
N ALA A 37 4.12 -12.78 -1.91
CA ALA A 37 3.90 -11.97 -0.72
C ALA A 37 4.31 -12.70 0.57
N GLU A 38 4.41 -14.04 0.59
CA GLU A 38 4.90 -14.81 1.76
C GLU A 38 6.35 -14.52 1.97
N GLU A 39 7.10 -14.74 0.90
CA GLU A 39 8.54 -14.71 0.92
C GLU A 39 9.01 -13.31 1.29
N LEU A 40 8.25 -12.30 0.84
CA LEU A 40 8.49 -10.90 1.17
C LEU A 40 8.10 -10.53 2.62
N LEU A 41 7.00 -11.07 3.15
CA LEU A 41 6.46 -10.65 4.46
C LEU A 41 6.88 -11.55 5.61
N THR A 42 7.36 -12.77 5.35
CA THR A 42 7.88 -13.66 6.40
C THR A 42 9.00 -13.00 7.20
N PRO A 43 10.04 -12.38 6.59
CA PRO A 43 11.11 -11.76 7.38
C PRO A 43 10.67 -10.59 8.30
N PRO A 44 9.83 -9.63 7.85
CA PRO A 44 9.44 -8.50 8.70
C PRO A 44 8.30 -8.78 9.68
N THR A 45 7.36 -9.68 9.36
CA THR A 45 6.13 -9.86 10.14
C THR A 45 5.88 -11.30 10.56
N ASP A 46 6.71 -12.26 10.14
CA ASP A 46 6.45 -13.70 10.31
C ASP A 46 5.07 -14.11 9.76
N ASN A 47 4.61 -13.40 8.71
CA ASN A 47 3.25 -13.50 8.15
C ASN A 47 2.10 -13.19 9.15
N LEU A 48 2.40 -12.60 10.31
CA LEU A 48 1.41 -12.16 11.31
C LEU A 48 0.85 -10.76 10.97
N ASP A 49 0.50 -10.55 9.70
CA ASP A 49 -0.01 -9.29 9.20
C ASP A 49 -1.35 -9.44 8.48
N LEU A 50 -2.12 -8.36 8.43
CA LEU A 50 -3.43 -8.33 7.77
C LEU A 50 -3.36 -8.60 6.26
N VAL A 51 -2.17 -8.49 5.64
CA VAL A 51 -1.89 -8.79 4.22
C VAL A 51 -1.63 -10.27 4.00
N ARG A 52 -1.35 -11.07 5.03
CA ARG A 52 -1.28 -12.53 4.96
C ARG A 52 -2.41 -13.31 5.61
N MET A 53 -2.99 -12.82 6.69
CA MET A 53 -4.09 -13.52 7.36
C MET A 53 -5.25 -13.83 6.39
N GLU A 54 -5.80 -15.04 6.47
CA GLU A 54 -6.97 -15.49 5.70
C GLU A 54 -8.12 -15.89 6.64
N GLY A 55 -9.33 -16.05 6.08
CA GLY A 55 -10.49 -16.59 6.80
C GLY A 55 -10.86 -15.85 8.10
N GLU A 56 -11.15 -16.60 9.15
CA GLU A 56 -11.62 -16.06 10.44
C GLU A 56 -10.56 -15.28 11.20
N GLU A 57 -9.28 -15.64 11.06
CA GLU A 57 -8.18 -14.89 11.66
C GLU A 57 -8.14 -13.47 11.09
N TRP A 58 -8.20 -13.36 9.76
CA TRP A 58 -8.27 -12.08 9.08
C TRP A 58 -9.49 -11.28 9.53
N LYS A 59 -10.69 -11.88 9.55
CA LYS A 59 -11.92 -11.20 9.98
C LYS A 59 -11.79 -10.65 11.39
N THR A 60 -11.25 -11.45 12.31
CA THR A 60 -11.05 -11.09 13.71
C THR A 60 -10.13 -9.89 13.85
N TRP A 61 -8.94 -9.95 13.24
CA TRP A 61 -7.96 -8.86 13.33
C TRP A 61 -8.42 -7.62 12.58
N ARG A 62 -9.06 -7.77 11.43
CA ARG A 62 -9.63 -6.68 10.65
C ARG A 62 -10.72 -5.94 11.46
N ALA A 63 -11.61 -6.67 12.13
CA ALA A 63 -12.66 -6.08 12.96
C ALA A 63 -12.09 -5.28 14.14
N ARG A 64 -11.00 -5.76 14.75
CA ARG A 64 -10.29 -5.04 15.84
C ARG A 64 -9.57 -3.80 15.34
N PHE A 65 -9.01 -3.86 14.13
CA PHE A 65 -8.21 -2.77 13.57
C PHE A 65 -9.04 -1.68 12.89
N ASN A 66 -10.13 -2.02 12.19
CA ASN A 66 -10.95 -1.05 11.44
C ASN A 66 -11.41 0.19 12.24
N PRO A 67 -11.78 0.09 13.53
CA PRO A 67 -12.18 1.28 14.30
C PRO A 67 -11.09 2.35 14.38
N SER A 68 -9.82 1.97 14.53
CA SER A 68 -8.71 2.94 14.60
C SER A 68 -8.54 3.72 13.30
N LEU A 69 -8.90 3.12 12.16
CA LEU A 69 -8.90 3.73 10.84
C LEU A 69 -10.27 4.26 10.39
N SER A 70 -11.22 4.43 11.30
CA SER A 70 -12.51 5.04 10.97
C SER A 70 -12.33 6.51 10.58
N ASN A 71 -13.22 7.03 9.71
CA ASN A 71 -13.20 8.44 9.28
C ASN A 71 -13.10 9.41 10.47
N LYS A 72 -13.85 9.14 11.55
CA LYS A 72 -13.82 9.97 12.76
C LYS A 72 -12.42 10.00 13.41
N ASN A 73 -11.80 8.82 13.58
CA ASN A 73 -10.50 8.72 14.23
C ASN A 73 -9.39 9.31 13.34
N VAL A 74 -9.42 9.05 12.04
CA VAL A 74 -8.49 9.65 11.07
C VAL A 74 -8.60 11.18 11.08
N LEU A 75 -9.82 11.72 11.04
CA LEU A 75 -10.03 13.19 11.06
C LEU A 75 -9.58 13.84 12.36
N THR A 76 -9.60 13.09 13.48
CA THR A 76 -9.10 13.58 14.77
C THR A 76 -7.57 13.72 14.78
N LEU A 77 -6.87 12.86 14.03
CA LEU A 77 -5.40 12.91 13.89
C LEU A 77 -4.92 13.90 12.82
N MET A 78 -5.80 14.27 11.88
CA MET A 78 -5.48 15.13 10.74
C MET A 78 -4.75 16.44 11.12
N PRO A 79 -5.13 17.20 12.17
CA PRO A 79 -4.43 18.43 12.51
C PRO A 79 -2.94 18.22 12.82
N GLY A 80 -2.60 17.17 13.58
CA GLY A 80 -1.21 16.82 13.90
C GLY A 80 -0.44 16.34 12.67
N MET A 81 -1.06 15.47 11.86
CA MET A 81 -0.45 15.03 10.59
C MET A 81 -0.12 16.21 9.66
N LEU A 82 -0.98 17.23 9.59
CA LEU A 82 -0.73 18.43 8.79
C LEU A 82 0.45 19.26 9.32
N GLU A 83 0.67 19.26 10.63
CA GLU A 83 1.84 19.90 11.24
C GLU A 83 3.13 19.15 10.88
N ASP A 84 3.14 17.83 11.04
CA ASP A 84 4.28 16.97 10.69
C ASP A 84 4.65 17.11 9.21
N VAL A 85 3.65 17.10 8.32
CA VAL A 85 3.86 17.30 6.88
C VAL A 85 4.45 18.68 6.58
N LYS A 86 4.00 19.74 7.26
CA LYS A 86 4.58 21.09 7.10
C LYS A 86 6.05 21.11 7.53
N ILE A 87 6.37 20.50 8.66
CA ILE A 87 7.75 20.40 9.16
C ILE A 87 8.61 19.66 8.15
N PHE A 88 8.16 18.50 7.67
CA PHE A 88 8.85 17.71 6.66
C PHE A 88 9.11 18.52 5.38
N CYS A 89 8.08 19.15 4.83
CA CYS A 89 8.19 20.00 3.64
C CYS A 89 9.19 21.15 3.83
N ASN A 90 9.20 21.78 5.01
CA ASN A 90 10.14 22.84 5.33
C ASN A 90 11.59 22.32 5.39
N ILE A 91 11.82 21.13 5.95
CA ILE A 91 13.15 20.50 5.99
C ILE A 91 13.61 20.18 4.57
N VAL A 92 12.75 19.56 3.75
CA VAL A 92 13.05 19.24 2.36
C VAL A 92 13.39 20.52 1.58
N ARG A 93 12.61 21.59 1.72
CA ARG A 93 12.87 22.87 1.05
C ARG A 93 14.18 23.51 1.48
N LYS A 94 14.56 23.42 2.76
CA LYS A 94 15.84 23.94 3.26
C LYS A 94 17.03 23.15 2.72
N ARG A 95 16.86 21.85 2.47
CA ARG A 95 17.93 20.94 2.00
C ARG A 95 18.03 20.84 0.49
N ALA A 96 16.93 21.05 -0.23
CA ALA A 96 16.93 21.25 -1.66
C ALA A 96 17.62 22.60 -1.94
N GLY A 97 18.92 22.57 -2.25
CA GLY A 97 19.69 23.78 -2.55
C GLY A 97 19.05 24.60 -3.68
N THR A 98 19.48 25.86 -3.84
CA THR A 98 18.96 26.81 -4.84
C THR A 98 19.19 26.41 -6.31
N ALA A 99 19.79 25.25 -6.58
CA ALA A 99 20.11 24.79 -7.92
C ALA A 99 19.04 23.81 -8.46
N ALA A 100 18.16 24.33 -9.31
CA ALA A 100 17.33 23.66 -10.34
C ALA A 100 16.44 22.46 -9.97
N SER A 101 16.58 21.85 -8.79
CA SER A 101 15.78 20.72 -8.31
C SER A 101 14.56 21.16 -7.48
N GLY A 102 14.52 22.43 -7.07
CA GLY A 102 13.34 23.06 -6.47
C GLY A 102 12.15 23.21 -7.43
N ALA A 103 12.38 23.19 -8.75
CA ALA A 103 11.32 23.24 -9.76
C ALA A 103 10.44 21.98 -9.78
N MET A 104 10.97 20.83 -9.34
CA MET A 104 10.24 19.57 -9.37
C MET A 104 9.09 19.51 -8.35
N PHE A 105 9.16 20.29 -7.26
CA PHE A 105 8.11 20.39 -6.25
C PHE A 105 7.07 21.49 -6.53
N LEU A 106 7.29 22.34 -7.53
CA LEU A 106 6.37 23.44 -7.87
C LEU A 106 5.37 23.07 -8.98
N LEU A 107 5.54 21.92 -9.64
CA LEU A 107 4.69 21.49 -10.76
C LEU A 107 3.34 20.87 -10.33
N TRP A 108 3.04 20.75 -9.02
CA TRP A 108 1.74 20.29 -8.51
C TRP A 108 0.84 21.44 -8.05
N ARG A 109 0.92 22.60 -8.70
CA ARG A 109 -0.07 23.69 -8.61
C ARG A 109 -0.10 24.46 -9.93
N SER A 110 -0.77 23.89 -10.92
CA SER A 110 -1.22 24.57 -12.15
C SER A 110 -2.52 23.94 -12.62
#